data_AF-R6ZHK9-F1
#
_entry.id   AF-R6ZHK9-F1
#
_cell.length_a   1.000
_cell.length_b   1.000
_cell.length_c   1.000
_cell.angle_alpha   90.00
_cell.angle_beta   90.00
_cell.angle_gamma   90.00
#
_symmetry.space_group_name_H-M   'P 1'
#
loop_
_entity.id
_entity.type
_entity.pdbx_description
1 polymer ?
#
loop_
_entity_poly.entity_id
_entity_poly.type
_entity_poly.pdbx_seq_one_letter_code
_entity_poly.pdbx_strand_id
1 'polypeptide(L)'
;MQRARYQEQRRADRWDNDNVTRRDREYYRERQRIKRRKEKRRRRIRSIVSSLEGIVLCLILISALNYLPVFGNQGKAGRLSDVFSERNGAEAGLIWGETETEPALEESEESLPETEAEETETEETKAEEIAVEEMTAEAEAGAYDFSRPVPLSEPVDNSYFDDAVFIGDSRTEGLITNTGLSNTTAYTYKGLMVDTVFTKPVIRRGENRVSVMDALKTTSFSKIYIMFGINENGWPYNDVFIHKYEEIIDAVREINPDAVIYVQEIMPVTNQVSATHSYIRNGKIAEFNRLLRQMAQEKQVYFIDTASAVAASDGSLPADAAFDGIHLKKDYCKKWLDYLKSHTAAAY
;
A
#
# COMPACT_ATOMS: atom_id res chain seq x y z
N MET A 1 22.74 26.35 -29.83
CA MET A 1 23.08 24.92 -29.69
C MET A 1 22.41 24.24 -28.50
N GLN A 2 22.39 24.79 -27.28
CA GLN A 2 21.75 24.15 -26.11
C GLN A 2 20.22 23.93 -26.24
N ARG A 3 19.48 24.88 -26.82
CA ARG A 3 18.03 24.72 -27.09
C ARG A 3 17.70 23.61 -28.09
N ALA A 4 18.57 23.38 -29.08
CA ALA A 4 18.39 22.32 -30.07
C ALA A 4 18.62 20.93 -29.46
N ARG A 5 19.68 20.78 -28.65
CA ARG A 5 19.95 19.54 -27.89
C ARG A 5 18.85 19.22 -26.87
N TYR A 6 18.29 20.24 -26.22
CA TYR A 6 17.15 20.09 -25.30
C TYR A 6 15.87 19.64 -26.02
N GLN A 7 15.62 20.15 -27.23
CA GLN A 7 14.46 19.72 -28.03
C GLN A 7 14.65 18.34 -28.67
N GLU A 8 15.88 17.95 -29.01
CA GLU A 8 16.21 16.60 -29.48
C GLU A 8 16.09 15.56 -28.35
N GLN A 9 16.56 15.86 -27.13
CA GLN A 9 16.32 15.01 -25.96
C GLN A 9 14.83 14.86 -25.66
N ARG A 10 14.05 15.96 -25.65
CA ARG A 10 12.60 15.86 -25.47
C ARG A 10 11.88 15.14 -26.60
N ARG A 11 12.45 15.09 -27.81
CA ARG A 11 11.90 14.31 -28.93
C ARG A 11 12.25 12.83 -28.81
N ALA A 12 13.47 12.49 -28.37
CA ALA A 12 13.88 11.12 -28.08
C ALA A 12 13.09 10.54 -26.89
N ASP A 13 12.98 11.29 -25.78
CA ASP A 13 12.21 10.90 -24.60
C ASP A 13 10.70 10.77 -24.89
N ARG A 14 10.18 11.55 -25.85
CA ARG A 14 8.78 11.47 -26.30
C ARG A 14 8.58 10.31 -27.30
N TRP A 15 9.60 9.95 -28.08
CA TRP A 15 9.57 8.82 -29.01
C TRP A 15 9.67 7.47 -28.30
N ASP A 16 10.38 7.38 -27.17
CA ASP A 16 10.42 6.16 -26.35
C ASP A 16 9.11 5.93 -25.57
N ASN A 17 8.41 7.00 -25.15
CA ASN A 17 7.13 6.89 -24.46
C ASN A 17 5.98 6.33 -25.33
N ASP A 18 6.06 6.45 -26.66
CA ASP A 18 5.00 5.98 -27.59
C ASP A 18 5.17 4.51 -28.02
N ASN A 19 6.25 3.84 -27.62
CA ASN A 19 6.52 2.45 -27.98
C ASN A 19 6.22 1.49 -26.84
N VAL A 20 4.93 1.36 -26.50
CA VAL A 20 4.43 0.08 -25.97
C VAL A 20 4.68 -0.95 -27.07
N THR A 21 5.74 -1.74 -26.93
CA THR A 21 6.13 -2.69 -27.96
C THR A 21 5.00 -3.69 -28.16
N ARG A 22 4.90 -4.30 -29.34
CA ARG A 22 3.91 -5.35 -29.59
C ARG A 22 3.98 -6.46 -28.52
N ARG A 23 5.18 -6.74 -27.99
CA ARG A 23 5.41 -7.65 -26.87
C ARG A 23 4.77 -7.17 -25.57
N ASP A 24 4.93 -5.90 -25.19
CA ASP A 24 4.29 -5.34 -24.00
C ASP A 24 2.75 -5.43 -24.09
N ARG A 25 2.17 -5.18 -25.29
CA ARG A 25 0.72 -5.33 -25.53
C ARG A 25 0.24 -6.78 -25.45
N GLU A 26 0.99 -7.73 -25.99
CA GLU A 26 0.65 -9.16 -25.94
C GLU A 26 0.79 -9.73 -24.52
N TYR A 27 1.88 -9.38 -23.83
CA TYR A 27 2.06 -9.66 -22.40
C TYR A 27 0.88 -9.11 -21.59
N TYR A 28 0.50 -7.85 -21.82
CA TYR A 28 -0.60 -7.22 -21.09
C TYR A 28 -1.93 -7.95 -21.29
N ARG A 29 -2.25 -8.31 -22.54
CA ARG A 29 -3.45 -9.10 -22.86
C ARG A 29 -3.44 -10.45 -22.15
N GLU A 30 -2.30 -11.13 -22.10
CA GLU A 30 -2.19 -12.42 -21.43
C GLU A 30 -2.24 -12.29 -19.91
N ARG A 31 -1.61 -11.26 -19.33
CA ARG A 31 -1.70 -10.98 -17.89
C ARG A 31 -3.13 -10.63 -17.46
N GLN A 32 -3.85 -9.83 -18.25
CA GLN A 32 -5.27 -9.56 -17.99
C GLN A 32 -6.11 -10.84 -18.05
N ARG A 33 -5.80 -11.79 -18.95
CA ARG A 33 -6.43 -13.10 -18.97
C ARG A 33 -6.09 -13.93 -17.74
N ILE A 34 -4.83 -13.95 -17.31
CA ILE A 34 -4.37 -14.66 -16.11
C ILE A 34 -5.04 -14.08 -14.86
N LYS A 35 -5.10 -12.75 -14.72
CA LYS A 35 -5.77 -12.06 -13.61
C LYS A 35 -7.26 -12.42 -13.57
N ARG A 36 -7.97 -12.33 -14.71
CA ARG A 36 -9.38 -12.77 -14.82
C ARG A 36 -9.57 -14.24 -14.47
N ARG A 37 -8.65 -15.13 -14.87
CA ARG A 37 -8.67 -16.56 -14.52
C ARG A 37 -8.45 -16.77 -13.02
N LYS A 38 -7.48 -16.09 -12.40
CA LYS A 38 -7.22 -16.14 -10.96
C LYS A 38 -8.41 -15.61 -10.15
N GLU A 39 -8.99 -14.48 -10.53
CA GLU A 39 -10.19 -13.94 -9.90
C GLU A 39 -11.39 -14.88 -10.03
N LYS A 40 -11.61 -15.46 -11.22
CA LYS A 40 -12.69 -16.44 -11.44
C LYS A 40 -12.47 -17.70 -10.60
N ARG A 41 -11.23 -18.18 -10.46
CA ARG A 41 -10.87 -19.30 -9.58
C ARG A 41 -11.14 -18.96 -8.12
N ARG A 42 -10.72 -17.79 -7.64
CA ARG A 42 -10.98 -17.32 -6.26
C ARG A 42 -12.48 -17.20 -5.97
N ARG A 43 -13.28 -16.68 -6.91
CA ARG A 43 -14.75 -16.62 -6.76
C ARG A 43 -15.38 -18.02 -6.69
N ARG A 44 -14.91 -18.97 -7.51
CA ARG A 44 -15.36 -20.37 -7.46
C ARG A 44 -15.01 -21.04 -6.14
N ILE A 45 -13.78 -20.84 -5.65
CA ILE A 45 -13.34 -21.40 -4.35
C ILE A 45 -14.20 -20.83 -3.23
N ARG A 46 -14.40 -19.49 -3.17
CA ARG A 46 -15.28 -18.87 -2.18
C ARG A 46 -16.72 -19.40 -2.22
N SER A 47 -17.27 -19.61 -3.42
CA SER A 47 -18.59 -20.22 -3.57
C SER A 47 -18.64 -21.65 -3.06
N ILE A 48 -17.61 -22.46 -3.29
CA ILE A 48 -17.54 -23.85 -2.80
C ILE A 48 -17.42 -23.89 -1.27
N VAL A 49 -16.54 -23.06 -0.70
CA VAL A 49 -16.36 -22.99 0.76
C VAL A 49 -17.67 -22.56 1.45
N SER A 50 -18.32 -21.52 0.94
CA SER A 50 -19.62 -21.06 1.47
C SER A 50 -20.72 -22.14 1.35
N SER A 51 -20.74 -22.92 0.27
CA SER A 51 -21.64 -24.08 0.15
C SER A 51 -21.35 -25.18 1.17
N LEU A 52 -20.07 -25.46 1.46
CA LEU A 52 -19.67 -26.48 2.43
C LEU A 52 -20.02 -26.06 3.87
N GLU A 53 -19.79 -24.81 4.23
CA GLU A 53 -20.22 -24.24 5.52
C GLU A 53 -21.73 -24.42 5.73
N GLY A 54 -22.54 -24.13 4.71
CA GLY A 54 -23.99 -24.34 4.76
C GLY A 54 -24.38 -25.81 4.96
N ILE A 55 -23.69 -26.74 4.31
CA ILE A 55 -23.94 -28.18 4.49
C ILE A 55 -23.60 -28.62 5.91
N VAL A 56 -22.48 -28.17 6.48
CA VAL A 56 -22.09 -28.49 7.84
C VAL A 56 -23.12 -27.98 8.85
N LEU A 57 -23.60 -26.74 8.69
CA LEU A 57 -24.67 -26.19 9.53
C LEU A 57 -25.97 -27.01 9.45
N CYS A 58 -26.37 -27.44 8.25
CA CYS A 58 -27.53 -28.32 8.08
C CYS A 58 -27.35 -29.67 8.77
N LEU A 59 -26.17 -30.28 8.70
CA LEU A 59 -25.90 -31.56 9.38
C LEU A 59 -25.92 -31.41 10.90
N ILE A 60 -25.40 -30.31 11.43
CA ILE A 60 -25.47 -29.98 12.86
C ILE A 60 -26.94 -29.83 13.29
N LEU A 61 -27.77 -29.09 12.53
CA LEU A 61 -29.20 -28.93 12.79
C LEU A 61 -29.96 -30.26 12.76
N ILE A 62 -29.69 -31.11 11.76
CA ILE A 62 -30.31 -32.45 11.66
C ILE A 62 -29.89 -33.32 12.85
N SER A 63 -28.63 -33.25 13.27
CA SER A 63 -28.17 -33.97 14.47
C SER A 63 -28.88 -33.46 15.72
N ALA A 64 -29.02 -32.14 15.90
CA ALA A 64 -29.70 -31.54 17.03
C ALA A 64 -31.20 -31.90 17.06
N LEU A 65 -31.85 -31.96 15.90
CA LEU A 65 -33.24 -32.42 15.75
C LEU A 65 -33.42 -33.89 16.11
N ASN A 66 -32.42 -34.74 15.83
CA ASN A 66 -32.44 -36.16 16.22
C ASN A 66 -32.07 -36.40 17.70
N TYR A 67 -31.39 -35.45 18.35
CA TYR A 67 -31.07 -35.49 19.79
C TYR A 67 -32.11 -34.80 20.67
N LEU A 68 -33.12 -34.14 20.09
CA LEU A 68 -34.31 -33.74 20.83
C LEU A 68 -35.08 -35.02 21.20
N PRO A 69 -35.24 -35.35 22.50
CA PRO A 69 -36.11 -36.44 22.88
C PRO A 69 -37.50 -36.13 22.35
N VAL A 70 -38.02 -37.04 21.52
CA VAL A 70 -39.44 -37.09 21.18
C VAL A 70 -40.19 -37.36 22.48
N PHE A 71 -40.44 -36.29 23.23
CA PHE A 71 -41.44 -36.29 24.30
C PHE A 71 -42.78 -36.40 23.60
N GLY A 72 -43.20 -37.64 23.38
CA GLY A 72 -44.59 -37.96 23.14
C GLY A 72 -45.39 -37.46 24.34
N ASN A 73 -46.17 -36.41 24.14
CA ASN A 73 -47.20 -36.02 25.08
C ASN A 73 -48.56 -36.38 24.49
N GLN A 74 -49.21 -37.35 25.12
CA GLN A 74 -50.60 -37.67 24.92
C GLN A 74 -51.48 -36.50 25.38
N GLY A 75 -52.47 -36.15 24.55
CA GLY A 75 -53.74 -35.59 25.00
C GLY A 75 -53.85 -34.06 25.00
N LYS A 76 -54.47 -33.51 23.95
CA LYS A 76 -55.83 -32.94 24.04
C LYS A 76 -56.33 -32.57 22.65
N ALA A 77 -57.48 -33.13 22.30
CA ALA A 77 -58.25 -32.81 21.11
C ALA A 77 -58.68 -31.32 21.14
N GLY A 78 -58.36 -30.60 20.08
CA GLY A 78 -58.83 -29.25 19.80
C GLY A 78 -59.00 -29.12 18.29
N ARG A 79 -60.25 -29.10 17.86
CA ARG A 79 -60.80 -29.25 16.52
C ARG A 79 -60.18 -28.28 15.48
N LEU A 80 -59.62 -28.86 14.42
CA LEU A 80 -59.26 -28.21 13.16
C LEU A 80 -60.54 -27.98 12.33
N SER A 81 -61.10 -26.79 12.44
CA SER A 81 -61.94 -26.19 11.42
C SER A 81 -62.00 -24.70 11.74
N ASP A 82 -61.16 -23.90 11.08
CA ASP A 82 -61.61 -22.65 10.48
C ASP A 82 -60.47 -22.00 9.69
N VAL A 83 -60.85 -21.57 8.48
CA VAL A 83 -60.17 -20.63 7.58
C VAL A 83 -58.99 -21.15 6.75
N PHE A 84 -59.32 -22.01 5.80
CA PHE A 84 -58.65 -21.99 4.49
C PHE A 84 -59.05 -20.72 3.72
N SER A 85 -58.04 -20.13 3.07
CA SER A 85 -58.08 -19.62 1.69
C SER A 85 -58.48 -18.17 1.42
N GLU A 86 -57.50 -17.45 0.84
CA GLU A 86 -57.63 -16.45 -0.25
C GLU A 86 -58.37 -15.13 0.08
N ARG A 87 -57.94 -13.93 -0.32
CA ARG A 87 -57.30 -13.48 -1.56
C ARG A 87 -56.89 -11.99 -1.43
N ASN A 88 -55.82 -11.61 -2.13
CA ASN A 88 -55.60 -10.37 -2.90
C ASN A 88 -56.05 -8.98 -2.36
N GLY A 89 -55.07 -8.09 -2.20
CA GLY A 89 -54.88 -6.94 -3.11
C GLY A 89 -55.64 -5.61 -2.88
N ALA A 90 -54.86 -4.53 -2.98
CA ALA A 90 -55.19 -3.14 -3.36
C ALA A 90 -55.55 -2.09 -2.27
N GLU A 91 -54.61 -1.15 -2.12
CA GLU A 91 -54.71 0.33 -2.14
C GLU A 91 -55.69 1.16 -1.30
N ALA A 92 -55.18 2.39 -1.03
CA ALA A 92 -55.78 3.60 -0.43
C ALA A 92 -55.93 3.56 1.10
N GLY A 93 -55.55 4.56 1.90
CA GLY A 93 -55.26 5.98 1.72
C GLY A 93 -55.64 6.70 3.04
N LEU A 94 -55.21 7.96 3.22
CA LEU A 94 -55.50 8.91 4.34
C LEU A 94 -54.57 8.79 5.57
N ILE A 95 -53.69 9.76 5.88
CA ILE A 95 -53.85 11.19 6.25
C ILE A 95 -54.54 11.41 7.60
N TRP A 96 -53.76 11.89 8.57
CA TRP A 96 -54.01 12.87 9.66
C TRP A 96 -52.68 12.93 10.45
N GLY A 97 -52.02 14.04 10.83
CA GLY A 97 -52.33 15.47 11.01
C GLY A 97 -51.50 15.91 12.23
N GLU A 98 -50.37 16.59 12.05
CA GLU A 98 -50.06 17.98 12.48
C GLU A 98 -50.29 18.36 13.96
N THR A 99 -49.21 18.84 14.63
CA THR A 99 -49.05 20.14 15.37
C THR A 99 -47.75 20.07 16.20
N GLU A 100 -46.65 20.79 15.92
CA GLU A 100 -46.32 22.22 16.13
C GLU A 100 -46.48 22.76 17.57
N THR A 101 -45.36 23.08 18.26
CA THR A 101 -44.90 24.43 18.66
C THR A 101 -43.87 24.41 19.83
N GLU A 102 -42.76 25.14 19.64
CA GLU A 102 -41.77 25.62 20.65
C GLU A 102 -42.37 26.81 21.49
N PRO A 103 -41.64 27.68 22.25
CA PRO A 103 -40.21 27.75 22.66
C PRO A 103 -39.88 28.24 24.11
N ALA A 104 -38.57 28.16 24.43
CA ALA A 104 -37.68 29.14 25.10
C ALA A 104 -37.75 29.55 26.60
N LEU A 105 -36.53 29.96 27.04
CA LEU A 105 -36.08 30.72 28.22
C LEU A 105 -35.63 29.83 29.41
N GLU A 106 -34.45 30.00 30.02
CA GLU A 106 -33.81 31.25 30.47
C GLU A 106 -32.29 31.07 30.79
N GLU A 107 -31.58 32.21 30.83
CA GLU A 107 -30.16 32.43 31.17
C GLU A 107 -29.80 32.11 32.64
N SER A 108 -28.52 31.86 32.92
CA SER A 108 -27.78 32.61 33.97
C SER A 108 -26.29 32.27 33.97
N GLU A 109 -25.51 33.33 34.22
CA GLU A 109 -24.06 33.42 34.23
C GLU A 109 -23.42 32.82 35.50
N GLU A 110 -22.13 32.53 35.40
CA GLU A 110 -21.05 33.05 36.27
C GLU A 110 -20.08 32.02 36.90
N SER A 111 -18.80 32.34 36.71
CA SER A 111 -17.61 32.03 37.53
C SER A 111 -16.81 30.71 37.33
N LEU A 112 -15.58 30.92 36.84
CA LEU A 112 -14.39 30.07 37.04
C LEU A 112 -13.93 30.14 38.52
N PRO A 113 -13.15 29.15 39.01
CA PRO A 113 -11.70 29.25 38.90
C PRO A 113 -10.98 27.95 38.48
N GLU A 114 -9.67 28.16 38.26
CA GLU A 114 -8.59 27.31 37.74
C GLU A 114 -8.32 25.97 38.46
N THR A 115 -7.37 25.21 37.87
CA THR A 115 -6.68 23.96 38.30
C THR A 115 -7.49 22.68 38.07
N GLU A 116 -7.03 21.64 37.36
CA GLU A 116 -5.72 20.99 37.25
C GLU A 116 -5.50 20.42 35.83
N ALA A 117 -4.25 20.42 35.38
CA ALA A 117 -3.77 19.65 34.25
C ALA A 117 -3.43 18.22 34.70
N GLU A 118 -3.24 17.34 33.71
CA GLU A 118 -2.49 16.08 33.82
C GLU A 118 -3.34 14.82 34.13
N GLU A 119 -3.99 14.27 33.11
CA GLU A 119 -4.39 12.84 33.05
C GLU A 119 -4.86 12.47 31.62
N THR A 120 -3.97 12.55 30.63
CA THR A 120 -4.27 12.07 29.26
C THR A 120 -3.11 11.35 28.56
N GLU A 121 -2.00 11.07 29.25
CA GLU A 121 -0.79 10.51 28.62
C GLU A 121 -0.63 8.99 28.79
N THR A 122 -1.51 8.32 29.52
CA THR A 122 -1.39 6.88 29.86
C THR A 122 -2.14 5.91 28.95
N GLU A 123 -3.03 6.39 28.06
CA GLU A 123 -3.79 5.51 27.17
C GLU A 123 -3.12 5.27 25.80
N GLU A 124 -2.39 6.26 25.25
CA GLU A 124 -1.69 6.10 23.96
C GLU A 124 -0.48 5.17 24.05
N THR A 125 0.31 5.26 25.12
CA THR A 125 1.50 4.42 25.33
C THR A 125 1.12 2.96 25.55
N LYS A 126 0.00 2.68 26.22
CA LYS A 126 -0.50 1.32 26.43
C LYS A 126 -1.08 0.72 25.15
N ALA A 127 -1.66 1.53 24.27
CA ALA A 127 -2.15 1.08 22.97
C ALA A 127 -1.02 0.76 21.98
N GLU A 128 0.07 1.54 22.00
CA GLU A 128 1.29 1.22 21.24
C GLU A 128 1.99 -0.04 21.77
N GLU A 129 2.12 -0.19 23.09
CA GLU A 129 2.81 -1.34 23.68
C GLU A 129 2.06 -2.66 23.42
N ILE A 130 0.71 -2.65 23.50
CA ILE A 130 -0.13 -3.81 23.17
C ILE A 130 -0.08 -4.14 21.66
N ALA A 131 -0.02 -3.13 20.78
CA ALA A 131 0.14 -3.35 19.34
C ALA A 131 1.51 -3.94 18.99
N VAL A 132 2.56 -3.53 19.69
CA VAL A 132 3.92 -4.07 19.53
C VAL A 132 3.99 -5.51 20.07
N GLU A 133 3.31 -5.82 21.18
CA GLU A 133 3.29 -7.17 21.78
C GLU A 133 2.45 -8.18 20.95
N GLU A 134 1.29 -7.76 20.41
CA GLU A 134 0.50 -8.63 19.51
C GLU A 134 1.22 -8.88 18.17
N MET A 135 1.96 -7.89 17.65
CA MET A 135 2.68 -8.02 16.38
C MET A 135 3.99 -8.81 16.51
N THR A 136 4.65 -8.77 17.66
CA THR A 136 5.84 -9.60 17.94
C THR A 136 5.48 -11.06 18.19
N ALA A 137 4.33 -11.33 18.83
CA ALA A 137 3.83 -12.70 19.01
C ALA A 137 3.37 -13.38 17.69
N GLU A 138 2.89 -12.61 16.71
CA GLU A 138 2.45 -13.14 15.41
C GLU A 138 3.62 -13.49 14.47
N ALA A 139 4.81 -12.90 14.71
CA ALA A 139 6.04 -13.19 13.97
C ALA A 139 6.67 -14.56 14.35
N GLU A 140 6.37 -15.11 15.53
CA GLU A 140 6.99 -16.37 15.98
C GLU A 140 6.28 -17.66 15.51
N ALA A 141 5.18 -17.59 14.74
CA ALA A 141 4.45 -18.80 14.33
C ALA A 141 3.83 -18.83 12.92
N GLY A 142 4.03 -17.81 12.07
CA GLY A 142 3.39 -17.74 10.75
C GLY A 142 4.29 -17.16 9.66
N ALA A 143 4.12 -17.64 8.42
CA ALA A 143 4.73 -16.99 7.25
C ALA A 143 4.26 -15.53 7.16
N TYR A 144 5.18 -14.59 6.93
CA TYR A 144 4.90 -13.15 6.83
C TYR A 144 3.73 -12.83 5.88
N ASP A 145 2.77 -12.01 6.32
CA ASP A 145 1.69 -11.53 5.46
C ASP A 145 2.14 -10.34 4.60
N PHE A 146 2.55 -10.63 3.36
CA PHE A 146 2.92 -9.63 2.36
C PHE A 146 1.79 -8.68 1.92
N SER A 147 0.56 -8.85 2.45
CA SER A 147 -0.51 -7.86 2.27
C SER A 147 -0.34 -6.62 3.15
N ARG A 148 0.45 -6.73 4.24
CA ARG A 148 0.71 -5.66 5.21
C ARG A 148 2.10 -5.04 4.97
N PRO A 149 2.27 -3.73 5.24
CA PRO A 149 3.58 -3.12 5.31
C PRO A 149 4.48 -3.82 6.34
N VAL A 150 5.79 -3.73 6.16
CA VAL A 150 6.77 -4.19 7.16
C VAL A 150 6.42 -3.55 8.50
N PRO A 151 6.30 -4.32 9.58
CA PRO A 151 5.96 -3.82 10.90
C PRO A 151 7.13 -3.06 11.54
N LEU A 152 6.81 -2.31 12.60
CA LEU A 152 7.83 -1.73 13.47
C LEU A 152 8.68 -2.86 14.09
N SER A 153 9.99 -2.67 14.09
CA SER A 153 10.99 -3.55 14.70
C SER A 153 11.92 -2.75 15.59
N GLU A 154 12.69 -3.44 16.42
CA GLU A 154 13.83 -2.82 17.11
C GLU A 154 14.74 -2.11 16.09
N PRO A 155 15.15 -0.86 16.34
CA PRO A 155 15.99 -0.12 15.41
C PRO A 155 17.34 -0.80 15.22
N VAL A 156 17.70 -1.05 13.96
CA VAL A 156 19.05 -1.55 13.61
C VAL A 156 20.04 -0.40 13.43
N ASP A 157 21.34 -0.68 13.57
CA ASP A 157 22.39 0.28 13.23
C ASP A 157 22.59 0.45 11.72
N ASN A 158 23.27 1.52 11.30
CA ASN A 158 23.54 1.79 9.88
C ASN A 158 24.26 0.63 9.16
N SER A 159 25.05 -0.18 9.89
CA SER A 159 25.74 -1.35 9.35
C SER A 159 24.80 -2.42 8.80
N TYR A 160 23.51 -2.40 9.18
CA TYR A 160 22.49 -3.26 8.58
C TYR A 160 22.38 -3.06 7.06
N PHE A 161 22.72 -1.88 6.55
CA PHE A 161 22.64 -1.54 5.13
C PHE A 161 23.96 -1.73 4.36
N ASP A 162 25.02 -2.23 5.00
CA ASP A 162 26.34 -2.37 4.38
C ASP A 162 26.32 -3.35 3.18
N ASP A 163 25.44 -4.36 3.22
CA ASP A 163 25.19 -5.34 2.16
C ASP A 163 23.86 -5.08 1.43
N ALA A 164 23.29 -3.88 1.59
CA ALA A 164 22.12 -3.44 0.87
C ALA A 164 22.49 -2.67 -0.42
N VAL A 165 21.60 -2.75 -1.41
CA VAL A 165 21.61 -1.88 -2.58
C VAL A 165 20.36 -1.01 -2.58
N PHE A 166 20.52 0.30 -2.76
CA PHE A 166 19.43 1.23 -3.01
C PHE A 166 19.35 1.54 -4.50
N ILE A 167 18.20 1.32 -5.12
CA ILE A 167 17.94 1.75 -6.50
C ILE A 167 16.77 2.74 -6.52
N GLY A 168 16.94 3.83 -7.27
CA GLY A 168 15.94 4.88 -7.30
C GLY A 168 16.35 6.10 -8.08
N ASP A 169 15.55 7.15 -7.93
CA ASP A 169 15.72 8.43 -8.62
C ASP A 169 16.42 9.49 -7.75
N SER A 170 16.12 10.77 -8.01
CA SER A 170 16.67 11.92 -7.27
C SER A 170 16.30 11.92 -5.78
N ARG A 171 15.17 11.33 -5.37
CA ARG A 171 14.81 11.24 -3.95
C ARG A 171 15.68 10.24 -3.21
N THR A 172 15.95 9.10 -3.82
CA THR A 172 16.84 8.09 -3.24
C THR A 172 18.29 8.58 -3.23
N GLU A 173 18.73 9.29 -4.28
CA GLU A 173 20.04 9.98 -4.26
C GLU A 173 20.13 11.00 -3.10
N GLY A 174 19.04 11.74 -2.89
CA GLY A 174 18.90 12.68 -1.77
C GLY A 174 18.98 12.01 -0.41
N LEU A 175 18.36 10.84 -0.21
CA LEU A 175 18.48 10.06 1.02
C LEU A 175 19.95 9.78 1.34
N ILE A 176 20.64 9.09 0.43
CA ILE A 176 22.01 8.62 0.64
C ILE A 176 22.96 9.79 0.90
N THR A 177 22.82 10.87 0.12
CA THR A 177 23.69 12.05 0.25
C THR A 177 23.45 12.81 1.56
N ASN A 178 22.21 12.87 2.06
CA ASN A 178 21.87 13.69 3.22
C ASN A 178 22.00 12.98 4.56
N THR A 179 21.96 11.64 4.61
CA THR A 179 21.95 10.88 5.88
C THR A 179 23.32 10.33 6.28
N GLY A 180 24.29 10.30 5.37
CA GLY A 180 25.62 9.76 5.66
C GLY A 180 25.65 8.22 5.68
N LEU A 181 24.69 7.57 5.02
CA LEU A 181 24.71 6.12 4.80
C LEU A 181 25.80 5.76 3.77
N SER A 182 27.07 5.79 4.19
CA SER A 182 28.23 5.80 3.30
C SER A 182 28.70 4.44 2.81
N ASN A 183 28.40 3.37 3.54
CA ASN A 183 28.88 2.02 3.25
C ASN A 183 27.91 1.20 2.40
N THR A 184 26.69 1.70 2.18
CA THR A 184 25.70 1.04 1.32
C THR A 184 26.01 1.28 -0.16
N THR A 185 25.53 0.40 -1.03
CA THR A 185 25.61 0.61 -2.47
C THR A 185 24.39 1.39 -2.96
N ALA A 186 24.60 2.51 -3.65
CA ALA A 186 23.52 3.32 -4.22
C ALA A 186 23.63 3.39 -5.74
N TYR A 187 22.66 2.81 -6.45
CA TYR A 187 22.49 2.95 -7.90
C TYR A 187 21.32 3.86 -8.22
N THR A 188 21.56 5.16 -8.03
CA THR A 188 20.57 6.22 -8.20
C THR A 188 20.95 7.15 -9.33
N TYR A 189 19.94 7.75 -9.97
CA TYR A 189 20.16 8.83 -10.93
C TYR A 189 18.94 9.75 -11.03
N LYS A 190 19.17 11.06 -11.16
CA LYS A 190 18.08 12.04 -11.28
C LYS A 190 17.19 11.77 -12.49
N GLY A 191 15.88 11.65 -12.25
CA GLY A 191 14.89 11.37 -13.28
C GLY A 191 14.97 9.94 -13.84
N LEU A 192 15.60 9.00 -13.13
CA LEU A 192 15.51 7.58 -13.46
C LEU A 192 14.08 7.09 -13.23
N MET A 193 13.63 6.17 -14.08
CA MET A 193 12.27 5.63 -14.09
C MET A 193 12.30 4.10 -14.19
N VAL A 194 11.16 3.47 -13.95
CA VAL A 194 10.98 2.00 -13.99
C VAL A 194 11.31 1.36 -15.35
N ASP A 195 11.26 2.10 -16.45
CA ASP A 195 11.64 1.64 -17.79
C ASP A 195 13.14 1.88 -18.08
N THR A 196 13.64 3.05 -17.73
CA THR A 196 15.02 3.48 -18.00
C THR A 196 16.05 2.86 -17.06
N VAL A 197 15.63 2.26 -15.94
CA VAL A 197 16.50 1.49 -15.03
C VAL A 197 17.23 0.33 -15.73
N PHE A 198 16.63 -0.23 -16.80
CA PHE A 198 17.19 -1.32 -17.59
C PHE A 198 18.18 -0.85 -18.67
N THR A 199 18.03 0.37 -19.17
CA THR A 199 18.66 0.78 -20.44
C THR A 199 19.59 1.98 -20.31
N LYS A 200 19.32 2.91 -19.40
CA LYS A 200 20.05 4.17 -19.32
C LYS A 200 21.41 3.98 -18.64
N PRO A 201 22.54 4.25 -19.31
CA PRO A 201 23.87 3.99 -18.77
C PRO A 201 24.30 5.07 -17.77
N VAL A 202 23.84 4.96 -16.53
CA VAL A 202 24.04 5.97 -15.48
C VAL A 202 25.06 5.57 -14.42
N ILE A 203 25.30 4.27 -14.24
CA ILE A 203 26.19 3.75 -13.19
C ILE A 203 27.59 3.60 -13.75
N ARG A 204 28.57 4.23 -13.10
CA ARG A 204 29.98 4.16 -13.51
C ARG A 204 30.57 2.79 -13.17
N ARG A 205 31.28 2.20 -14.13
CA ARG A 205 32.05 0.96 -14.02
C ARG A 205 33.39 1.14 -14.74
N GLY A 206 34.40 1.54 -13.97
CA GLY A 206 35.68 1.97 -14.54
C GLY A 206 35.50 3.18 -15.46
N GLU A 207 35.94 3.06 -16.70
CA GLU A 207 35.78 4.11 -17.74
C GLU A 207 34.38 4.12 -18.38
N ASN A 208 33.64 3.01 -18.29
CA ASN A 208 32.34 2.84 -18.90
C ASN A 208 31.20 3.24 -17.96
N ARG A 209 30.00 3.40 -18.54
CA ARG A 209 28.74 3.50 -17.80
C ARG A 209 27.79 2.42 -18.27
N VAL A 210 27.05 1.85 -17.32
CA VAL A 210 26.07 0.77 -17.56
C VAL A 210 24.74 1.13 -16.90
N SER A 211 23.67 0.41 -17.26
CA SER A 211 22.38 0.57 -16.60
C SER A 211 22.42 0.10 -15.16
N VAL A 212 21.39 0.43 -14.37
CA VAL A 212 21.29 -0.05 -12.98
C VAL A 212 21.18 -1.57 -12.95
N MET A 213 20.38 -2.16 -13.85
CA MET A 213 20.21 -3.61 -13.89
C MET A 213 21.48 -4.35 -14.35
N ASP A 214 22.26 -3.77 -15.26
CA ASP A 214 23.57 -4.35 -15.62
C ASP A 214 24.61 -4.19 -14.52
N ALA A 215 24.57 -3.07 -13.78
CA ALA A 215 25.37 -2.89 -12.58
C ALA A 215 25.05 -3.94 -11.51
N LEU A 216 23.77 -4.22 -11.26
CA LEU A 216 23.32 -5.22 -10.28
C LEU A 216 23.85 -6.63 -10.54
N LYS A 217 23.93 -7.07 -11.81
CA LYS A 217 24.47 -8.40 -12.20
C LYS A 217 25.90 -8.67 -11.71
N THR A 218 26.65 -7.62 -11.37
CA THR A 218 28.04 -7.70 -10.91
C THR A 218 28.22 -7.17 -9.48
N THR A 219 27.12 -6.99 -8.75
CA THR A 219 27.11 -6.48 -7.37
C THR A 219 26.70 -7.59 -6.42
N SER A 220 27.45 -7.79 -5.34
CA SER A 220 27.01 -8.65 -4.24
C SER A 220 26.10 -7.84 -3.31
N PHE A 221 24.94 -8.38 -2.97
CA PHE A 221 23.98 -7.75 -2.06
C PHE A 221 23.07 -8.84 -1.46
N SER A 222 22.63 -8.66 -0.22
CA SER A 222 21.60 -9.52 0.39
C SER A 222 20.23 -8.82 0.45
N LYS A 223 20.23 -7.49 0.36
CA LYS A 223 19.04 -6.65 0.46
C LYS A 223 19.00 -5.66 -0.68
N ILE A 224 17.80 -5.35 -1.17
CA ILE A 224 17.60 -4.27 -2.13
C ILE A 224 16.37 -3.44 -1.77
N TYR A 225 16.56 -2.12 -1.77
CA TYR A 225 15.53 -1.12 -1.51
C TYR A 225 15.22 -0.38 -2.81
N ILE A 226 13.97 -0.42 -3.23
CA ILE A 226 13.50 0.10 -4.53
C ILE A 226 12.51 1.22 -4.28
N MET A 227 12.76 2.41 -4.84
CA MET A 227 11.81 3.52 -4.85
C MET A 227 11.80 4.23 -6.21
N PHE A 228 10.69 4.07 -6.94
CA PHE A 228 10.37 4.75 -8.19
C PHE A 228 8.88 5.09 -8.21
N GLY A 229 8.46 6.01 -9.07
CA GLY A 229 7.05 6.33 -9.31
C GLY A 229 6.72 7.82 -9.37
N ILE A 230 7.57 8.69 -8.81
CA ILE A 230 7.30 10.14 -8.88
C ILE A 230 7.53 10.71 -10.29
N ASN A 231 8.50 10.17 -11.03
CA ASN A 231 8.79 10.60 -12.40
C ASN A 231 7.74 10.07 -13.39
N GLU A 232 7.14 8.93 -13.06
CA GLU A 232 6.08 8.24 -13.80
C GLU A 232 4.69 8.81 -13.51
N ASN A 233 4.58 9.79 -12.62
CA ASN A 233 3.28 10.36 -12.23
C ASN A 233 2.52 10.95 -13.43
N GLY A 234 3.25 11.45 -14.43
CA GLY A 234 2.69 11.95 -15.69
C GLY A 234 2.32 10.87 -16.71
N TRP A 235 2.55 9.59 -16.42
CA TRP A 235 2.24 8.52 -17.35
C TRP A 235 0.72 8.30 -17.46
N PRO A 236 0.21 8.09 -18.70
CA PRO A 236 -1.22 7.92 -18.93
C PRO A 236 -1.77 6.60 -18.37
N TYR A 237 -0.91 5.59 -18.21
CA TYR A 237 -1.29 4.20 -17.98
C TYR A 237 -0.61 3.62 -16.73
N ASN A 238 -1.33 3.56 -15.60
CA ASN A 238 -0.81 3.03 -14.33
C ASN A 238 -0.42 1.55 -14.41
N ASP A 239 -1.06 0.83 -15.32
CA ASP A 239 -0.79 -0.57 -15.61
C ASP A 239 0.56 -0.77 -16.32
N VAL A 240 1.01 0.19 -17.13
CA VAL A 240 2.38 0.19 -17.67
C VAL A 240 3.39 0.42 -16.55
N PHE A 241 3.14 1.39 -15.67
CA PHE A 241 3.98 1.64 -14.49
C PHE A 241 4.17 0.38 -13.64
N ILE A 242 3.08 -0.26 -13.20
CA ILE A 242 3.19 -1.42 -12.31
C ILE A 242 3.80 -2.63 -13.01
N HIS A 243 3.53 -2.80 -14.31
CA HIS A 243 4.16 -3.87 -15.10
C HIS A 243 5.67 -3.70 -15.19
N LYS A 244 6.17 -2.50 -15.47
CA LYS A 244 7.61 -2.23 -15.49
C LYS A 244 8.23 -2.42 -14.11
N TYR A 245 7.52 -2.06 -13.04
CA TYR A 245 7.97 -2.35 -11.69
C TYR A 245 8.11 -3.86 -11.41
N GLU A 246 7.17 -4.67 -11.90
CA GLU A 246 7.24 -6.13 -11.78
C GLU A 246 8.43 -6.72 -12.53
N GLU A 247 8.77 -6.19 -13.71
CA GLU A 247 9.98 -6.59 -14.45
C GLU A 247 11.25 -6.33 -13.62
N ILE A 248 11.31 -5.23 -12.85
CA ILE A 248 12.45 -4.94 -11.96
C ILE A 248 12.57 -6.04 -10.92
N ILE A 249 11.47 -6.39 -10.24
CA ILE A 249 11.47 -7.41 -9.19
C ILE A 249 11.85 -8.78 -9.73
N ASP A 250 11.31 -9.16 -10.89
CA ASP A 250 11.62 -10.45 -11.52
C ASP A 250 13.10 -10.53 -11.90
N ALA A 251 13.66 -9.45 -12.46
CA ALA A 251 15.07 -9.40 -12.82
C ALA A 251 16.00 -9.37 -11.59
N VAL A 252 15.62 -8.68 -10.50
CA VAL A 252 16.36 -8.74 -9.23
C VAL A 252 16.43 -10.17 -8.69
N ARG A 253 15.31 -10.90 -8.73
CA ARG A 253 15.26 -12.32 -8.30
C ARG A 253 16.08 -13.24 -9.19
N GLU A 254 16.13 -12.97 -10.48
CA GLU A 254 17.00 -13.72 -11.40
C GLU A 254 18.47 -13.47 -11.09
N ILE A 255 18.84 -12.23 -10.72
CA ILE A 255 20.21 -11.86 -10.35
C ILE A 255 20.60 -12.45 -9.00
N ASN A 256 19.74 -12.35 -7.99
CA ASN A 256 19.94 -12.93 -6.67
C ASN A 256 18.60 -13.48 -6.13
N PRO A 257 18.39 -14.81 -6.13
CA PRO A 257 17.14 -15.42 -5.67
C PRO A 257 16.94 -15.32 -4.15
N ASP A 258 18.02 -15.13 -3.39
CA ASP A 258 18.00 -15.08 -1.92
C ASP A 258 17.91 -13.63 -1.39
N ALA A 259 17.91 -12.64 -2.28
CA ALA A 259 17.84 -11.24 -1.88
C ALA A 259 16.48 -10.89 -1.26
N VAL A 260 16.52 -10.20 -0.12
CA VAL A 260 15.35 -9.56 0.48
C VAL A 260 15.05 -8.29 -0.31
N ILE A 261 13.84 -8.22 -0.87
CA ILE A 261 13.40 -7.11 -1.73
C ILE A 261 12.41 -6.24 -0.95
N TYR A 262 12.75 -4.96 -0.78
CA TYR A 262 11.89 -3.94 -0.21
C TYR A 262 11.42 -2.96 -1.30
N VAL A 263 10.11 -2.89 -1.47
CA VAL A 263 9.43 -1.88 -2.29
C VAL A 263 8.97 -0.78 -1.36
N GLN A 264 9.53 0.41 -1.53
CA GLN A 264 9.19 1.57 -0.70
C GLN A 264 7.98 2.30 -1.28
N GLU A 265 7.09 2.75 -0.41
CA GLU A 265 5.99 3.62 -0.76
C GLU A 265 6.51 4.92 -1.44
N ILE A 266 5.77 5.41 -2.43
CA ILE A 266 6.10 6.69 -3.04
C ILE A 266 5.62 7.77 -2.07
N MET A 267 6.57 8.51 -1.50
CA MET A 267 6.27 9.62 -0.60
C MET A 267 5.44 10.72 -1.28
N PRO A 268 4.57 11.41 -0.54
CA PRO A 268 3.80 12.52 -1.10
C PRO A 268 4.69 13.71 -1.51
N VAL A 269 4.08 14.67 -2.17
CA VAL A 269 4.60 16.02 -2.37
C VAL A 269 3.77 17.02 -1.58
N THR A 270 4.24 18.26 -1.49
CA THR A 270 3.47 19.32 -0.83
C THR A 270 2.15 19.57 -1.54
N ASN A 271 1.14 20.08 -0.82
CA ASN A 271 -0.14 20.47 -1.41
C ASN A 271 0.04 21.48 -2.55
N GLN A 272 0.98 22.43 -2.41
CA GLN A 272 1.32 23.39 -3.47
C GLN A 272 1.79 22.68 -4.75
N VAL A 273 2.74 21.74 -4.66
CA VAL A 273 3.21 20.98 -5.82
C VAL A 273 2.09 20.14 -6.43
N SER A 274 1.31 19.46 -5.59
CA SER A 274 0.17 18.67 -6.06
C SER A 274 -0.84 19.55 -6.81
N ALA A 275 -1.06 20.80 -6.38
CA ALA A 275 -1.98 21.71 -7.06
C ALA A 275 -1.40 22.28 -8.37
N THR A 276 -0.11 22.64 -8.41
CA THR A 276 0.44 23.48 -9.50
C THR A 276 1.44 22.81 -10.42
N HIS A 277 2.04 21.67 -10.04
CA HIS A 277 3.01 21.00 -10.92
C HIS A 277 2.34 20.59 -12.25
N SER A 278 3.10 20.41 -13.33
CA SER A 278 2.49 20.07 -14.63
C SER A 278 1.89 18.66 -14.65
N TYR A 279 2.46 17.73 -13.88
CA TYR A 279 2.03 16.33 -13.89
C TYR A 279 2.10 15.59 -12.54
N ILE A 280 2.65 16.18 -11.47
CA ILE A 280 2.82 15.48 -10.18
C ILE A 280 1.63 15.77 -9.28
N ARG A 281 0.90 14.73 -8.88
CA ARG A 281 -0.32 14.79 -8.07
C ARG A 281 -0.27 13.76 -6.95
N ASN A 282 -0.58 14.17 -5.71
CA ASN A 282 -0.70 13.24 -4.57
C ASN A 282 -1.77 12.16 -4.81
N GLY A 283 -2.88 12.50 -5.48
CA GLY A 283 -3.90 11.50 -5.85
C GLY A 283 -3.35 10.39 -6.74
N LYS A 284 -2.51 10.73 -7.72
CA LYS A 284 -1.86 9.75 -8.60
C LYS A 284 -0.78 8.95 -7.87
N ILE A 285 -0.05 9.57 -6.93
CA ILE A 285 0.88 8.88 -6.03
C ILE A 285 0.12 7.82 -5.21
N ALA A 286 -1.03 8.17 -4.64
CA ALA A 286 -1.86 7.23 -3.87
C ALA A 286 -2.35 6.05 -4.73
N GLU A 287 -2.74 6.29 -5.99
CA GLU A 287 -3.07 5.22 -6.94
C GLU A 287 -1.91 4.26 -7.19
N PHE A 288 -0.69 4.80 -7.40
CA PHE A 288 0.52 3.99 -7.56
C PHE A 288 0.84 3.19 -6.30
N ASN A 289 0.77 3.79 -5.12
CA ASN A 289 1.04 3.11 -3.86
C ASN A 289 0.08 1.93 -3.61
N ARG A 290 -1.20 2.08 -3.97
CA ARG A 290 -2.16 0.95 -3.93
C ARG A 290 -1.74 -0.19 -4.87
N LEU A 291 -1.23 0.13 -6.06
CA LEU A 291 -0.74 -0.87 -7.00
C LEU A 291 0.55 -1.54 -6.50
N LEU A 292 1.47 -0.76 -5.92
CA LEU A 292 2.70 -1.27 -5.33
C LEU A 292 2.41 -2.24 -4.17
N ARG A 293 1.49 -1.91 -3.27
CA ARG A 293 1.05 -2.83 -2.19
C ARG A 293 0.48 -4.12 -2.75
N GLN A 294 -0.44 -4.04 -3.72
CA GLN A 294 -1.01 -5.23 -4.36
C GLN A 294 0.08 -6.08 -5.04
N MET A 295 1.00 -5.45 -5.74
CA MET A 295 2.08 -6.12 -6.44
C MET A 295 3.05 -6.78 -5.45
N ALA A 296 3.39 -6.10 -4.36
CA ALA A 296 4.25 -6.63 -3.30
C ALA A 296 3.65 -7.91 -2.69
N GLN A 297 2.34 -7.89 -2.41
CA GLN A 297 1.60 -9.09 -2.00
C GLN A 297 1.67 -10.19 -3.08
N GLU A 298 1.36 -9.88 -4.35
CA GLU A 298 1.35 -10.87 -5.43
C GLU A 298 2.72 -11.48 -5.71
N LYS A 299 3.78 -10.69 -5.56
CA LYS A 299 5.17 -11.08 -5.77
C LYS A 299 5.78 -11.66 -4.51
N GLN A 300 5.19 -11.52 -3.32
CA GLN A 300 5.77 -11.92 -2.04
C GLN A 300 7.11 -11.19 -1.80
N VAL A 301 7.07 -9.86 -1.87
CA VAL A 301 8.19 -8.97 -1.51
C VAL A 301 7.71 -7.97 -0.47
N TYR A 302 8.62 -7.43 0.33
CA TYR A 302 8.27 -6.55 1.44
C TYR A 302 7.85 -5.18 0.92
N PHE A 303 6.76 -4.63 1.45
CA PHE A 303 6.32 -3.27 1.19
C PHE A 303 6.61 -2.41 2.42
N ILE A 304 7.29 -1.28 2.27
CA ILE A 304 7.57 -0.35 3.37
C ILE A 304 6.75 0.92 3.19
N ASP A 305 5.94 1.28 4.19
CA ASP A 305 5.21 2.55 4.25
C ASP A 305 6.13 3.72 4.63
N THR A 306 7.03 4.09 3.73
CA THR A 306 7.94 5.22 3.90
C THR A 306 7.24 6.57 3.92
N ALA A 307 5.98 6.66 3.47
CA ALA A 307 5.23 7.90 3.45
C ALA A 307 4.88 8.36 4.88
N SER A 308 4.51 7.42 5.76
CA SER A 308 4.21 7.68 7.17
C SER A 308 5.35 8.40 7.92
N ALA A 309 6.60 8.18 7.52
CA ALA A 309 7.78 8.80 8.13
C ALA A 309 7.88 10.32 7.89
N VAL A 310 7.22 10.84 6.85
CA VAL A 310 7.43 12.22 6.36
C VAL A 310 6.16 13.00 6.11
N ALA A 311 5.01 12.34 5.97
CA ALA A 311 3.73 12.97 5.68
C ALA A 311 3.17 13.71 6.90
N ALA A 312 2.40 14.77 6.65
CA ALA A 312 1.53 15.40 7.64
C ALA A 312 0.24 14.57 7.83
N SER A 313 -0.58 14.96 8.80
CA SER A 313 -1.86 14.31 9.10
C SER A 313 -2.85 14.32 7.93
N ASP A 314 -2.73 15.27 7.00
CA ASP A 314 -3.53 15.33 5.78
C ASP A 314 -3.02 14.42 4.64
N GLY A 315 -1.93 13.67 4.89
CA GLY A 315 -1.28 12.79 3.92
C GLY A 315 -0.41 13.51 2.89
N SER A 316 -0.25 14.83 2.98
CA SER A 316 0.66 15.61 2.13
C SER A 316 2.05 15.71 2.74
N LEU A 317 3.03 16.13 1.95
CA LEU A 317 4.35 16.47 2.49
C LEU A 317 4.28 17.87 3.14
N PRO A 318 4.79 18.08 4.37
CA PRO A 318 4.84 19.41 5.00
C PRO A 318 5.55 20.44 4.12
N ALA A 319 5.07 21.69 4.13
CA ALA A 319 5.55 22.74 3.23
C ALA A 319 7.05 23.04 3.38
N ASP A 320 7.59 22.88 4.59
CA ASP A 320 8.99 23.10 4.92
C ASP A 320 9.86 21.84 4.82
N ALA A 321 9.28 20.67 4.52
CA ALA A 321 10.00 19.40 4.48
C ALA A 321 10.93 19.23 3.28
N ALA A 322 10.68 19.96 2.20
CA ALA A 322 11.40 19.87 0.94
C ALA A 322 11.86 21.24 0.44
N PHE A 323 12.89 21.28 -0.39
CA PHE A 323 13.41 22.52 -0.97
C PHE A 323 12.47 23.12 -2.02
N ASP A 324 11.83 22.26 -2.81
CA ASP A 324 10.92 22.59 -3.92
C ASP A 324 9.55 21.93 -3.76
N GLY A 325 9.24 21.45 -2.55
CA GLY A 325 8.05 20.66 -2.27
C GLY A 325 8.08 19.22 -2.79
N ILE A 326 9.19 18.76 -3.38
CA ILE A 326 9.42 17.41 -3.88
C ILE A 326 10.65 16.77 -3.22
N HIS A 327 11.80 17.44 -3.25
CA HIS A 327 13.09 16.91 -2.80
C HIS A 327 13.32 17.27 -1.33
N LEU A 328 13.39 16.24 -0.48
CA LEU A 328 13.47 16.37 0.97
C LEU A 328 14.73 17.12 1.44
N LYS A 329 14.56 17.90 2.51
CA LYS A 329 15.66 18.46 3.28
C LYS A 329 16.29 17.38 4.16
N LYS A 330 17.51 17.65 4.63
CA LYS A 330 18.34 16.73 5.41
C LYS A 330 17.59 16.07 6.58
N ASP A 331 16.86 16.84 7.38
CA ASP A 331 16.20 16.29 8.57
C ASP A 331 15.02 15.36 8.22
N TYR A 332 14.35 15.58 7.07
CA TYR A 332 13.34 14.65 6.58
C TYR A 332 13.95 13.41 5.93
N CYS A 333 15.13 13.51 5.32
CA CYS A 333 15.90 12.33 4.91
C CYS A 333 16.32 11.49 6.12
N LYS A 334 16.65 12.10 7.27
CA LYS A 334 16.93 11.35 8.51
C LYS A 334 15.69 10.62 9.02
N LYS A 335 14.53 11.28 9.09
CA LYS A 335 13.25 10.62 9.44
C LYS A 335 12.98 9.40 8.55
N TRP A 336 13.23 9.53 7.24
CA TRP A 336 13.12 8.39 6.33
C TRP A 336 14.12 7.27 6.68
N LEU A 337 15.40 7.58 6.88
CA LEU A 337 16.38 6.55 7.27
C LEU A 337 16.02 5.89 8.60
N ASP A 338 15.62 6.66 9.61
CA ASP A 338 15.22 6.15 10.92
C ASP A 338 14.03 5.20 10.79
N TYR A 339 13.05 5.54 9.94
CA TYR A 339 11.95 4.64 9.61
C TYR A 339 12.45 3.34 8.96
N LEU A 340 13.38 3.39 8.01
CA LEU A 340 13.95 2.17 7.42
C LEU A 340 14.70 1.31 8.45
N LYS A 341 15.36 1.94 9.44
CA LYS A 341 16.08 1.24 10.51
C LYS A 341 15.13 0.52 11.47
N SER A 342 13.92 1.03 11.65
CA SER A 342 12.90 0.43 12.52
C SER A 342 11.86 -0.39 11.75
N HIS A 343 12.05 -0.67 10.47
CA HIS A 343 11.12 -1.47 9.66
C HIS A 343 11.90 -2.44 8.78
N THR A 344 12.50 -3.43 9.44
CA THR A 344 13.29 -4.47 8.79
C THR A 344 12.55 -5.80 8.81
N ALA A 345 12.65 -6.57 7.72
CA ALA A 345 12.18 -7.95 7.72
C ALA A 345 13.00 -8.74 8.74
N ALA A 346 12.31 -9.40 9.67
CA ALA A 346 12.93 -10.36 10.56
C ALA A 346 13.63 -11.45 9.72
N ALA A 347 14.81 -11.88 10.17
CA ALA A 347 15.43 -13.07 9.61
C ALA A 347 14.59 -14.29 10.03
N TYR A 348 13.63 -14.68 9.19
CA TYR A 348 12.80 -15.88 9.39
C TYR A 348 13.56 -17.15 9.00
#